data_AF-A0A969NC65-F1
#
_entry.id   AF-A0A969NC65-F1
#
_cell.length_a   1.000
_cell.length_b   1.000
_cell.length_c   1.000
_cell.angle_alpha   90.00
_cell.angle_beta   90.00
_cell.angle_gamma   90.00
#
_symmetry.space_group_name_H-M   'P 1'
#
loop_
_entity.id
_entity.type
_entity.pdbx_description
1 polymer ?
#
loop_
_entity_poly.entity_id
_entity_poly.type
_entity_poly.pdbx_seq_one_letter_code
_entity_poly.pdbx_strand_id
1 'polypeptide(L)'
;MNDNILKGGLYTANFLFQYLVDEAPPTVRDYIDRLSNIPQSWDWHPEGDVLVHTKIVFRRACKFNDPDLALAALFHDLGKVDTTEPNGKGGYSAHDHETVSASLVLYNRNWIKMMGGNVDKVHWIALNHMRVKYLDNMKANKRKDLVDHVWFSQLIEFSKCDSREGVTANMVWEAGGNPLRFLFNKARTFIKNLI
;
A
#
# COMPACT_ATOMS: atom_id res chain seq x y z
N MET A 1 24.65 7.10 -3.52
CA MET A 1 23.73 6.25 -4.31
C MET A 1 23.23 7.11 -5.47
N ASN A 2 23.29 6.60 -6.70
CA ASN A 2 23.16 7.41 -7.93
C ASN A 2 21.75 8.02 -8.09
N ASP A 3 21.68 9.35 -8.16
CA ASP A 3 20.46 10.11 -8.47
C ASP A 3 19.80 9.68 -9.79
N ASN A 4 20.56 9.16 -10.75
CA ASN A 4 20.03 8.65 -12.01
C ASN A 4 19.25 7.33 -11.88
N ILE A 5 19.58 6.48 -10.90
CA ILE A 5 18.82 5.24 -10.63
C ILE A 5 17.52 5.59 -9.90
N LEU A 6 17.58 6.54 -8.96
CA LEU A 6 16.40 7.04 -8.25
C LEU A 6 15.44 7.77 -9.21
N LYS A 7 15.98 8.58 -10.14
CA LYS A 7 15.19 9.22 -11.21
C LYS A 7 14.62 8.18 -12.19
N GLY A 8 15.42 7.20 -12.63
CA GLY A 8 14.95 6.12 -13.51
C GLY A 8 13.79 5.33 -12.92
N GLY A 9 13.92 4.85 -11.68
CA GLY A 9 12.84 4.14 -10.97
C GLY A 9 11.62 5.01 -10.70
N LEU A 10 11.83 6.32 -10.52
CA LEU A 10 10.74 7.30 -10.40
C LEU A 10 9.96 7.44 -11.71
N TYR A 11 10.63 7.65 -12.84
CA TYR A 11 9.96 7.73 -14.15
C TYR A 11 9.18 6.45 -14.46
N THR A 12 9.75 5.28 -14.15
CA THR A 12 9.06 3.99 -14.31
C THR A 12 7.82 3.87 -13.45
N ALA A 13 7.86 4.30 -12.18
CA ALA A 13 6.70 4.21 -11.29
C ALA A 13 5.56 5.15 -11.70
N ASN A 14 5.86 6.36 -12.19
CA ASN A 14 4.85 7.27 -12.71
C ASN A 14 4.22 6.73 -14.00
N PHE A 15 5.03 6.19 -14.92
CA PHE A 15 4.53 5.54 -16.13
C PHE A 15 3.64 4.35 -15.79
N LEU A 16 4.06 3.49 -14.86
CA LEU A 16 3.26 2.34 -14.43
C LEU A 16 1.95 2.76 -13.77
N PHE A 17 1.96 3.80 -12.93
CA PHE A 17 0.73 4.35 -12.36
C PHE A 17 -0.23 4.77 -13.47
N GLN A 18 0.25 5.59 -14.42
CA GLN A 18 -0.58 6.06 -15.52
C GLN A 18 -1.10 4.90 -16.38
N TYR A 19 -0.25 3.93 -16.70
CA TYR A 19 -0.65 2.72 -17.43
C TYR A 19 -1.78 1.97 -16.72
N LEU A 20 -1.69 1.77 -15.40
CA LEU A 20 -2.76 1.13 -14.64
C LEU A 20 -4.05 1.97 -14.65
N VAL A 21 -3.96 3.29 -14.58
CA VAL A 21 -5.15 4.16 -14.69
C VAL A 21 -5.77 4.07 -16.08
N ASP A 22 -4.97 4.09 -17.14
CA ASP A 22 -5.45 4.04 -18.51
C ASP A 22 -6.16 2.71 -18.81
N GLU A 23 -5.60 1.59 -18.34
CA GLU A 23 -6.16 0.25 -18.48
C GLU A 23 -7.28 -0.06 -17.46
N ALA A 24 -7.53 0.82 -16.48
CA ALA A 24 -8.50 0.56 -15.43
C ALA A 24 -9.95 0.54 -15.95
N PRO A 25 -10.85 -0.27 -15.34
CA PRO A 25 -12.27 -0.21 -15.62
C PRO A 25 -12.83 1.19 -15.33
N PRO A 26 -13.93 1.60 -15.98
CA PRO A 26 -14.55 2.91 -15.74
C PRO A 26 -14.81 3.21 -14.27
N THR A 27 -15.19 2.18 -13.49
CA THR A 27 -15.39 2.29 -12.04
C THR A 27 -14.12 2.69 -11.30
N VAL A 28 -12.97 2.08 -11.60
CA VAL A 28 -11.70 2.43 -10.93
C VAL A 28 -11.25 3.83 -11.36
N ARG A 29 -11.37 4.17 -12.65
CA ARG A 29 -11.01 5.50 -13.16
C ARG A 29 -11.82 6.62 -12.51
N ASP A 30 -13.15 6.45 -12.40
CA ASP A 30 -14.02 7.45 -11.74
C ASP A 30 -13.56 7.78 -10.32
N TYR A 31 -13.27 6.74 -9.52
CA TYR A 31 -12.79 6.95 -8.15
C TYR A 31 -11.44 7.68 -8.13
N ILE A 32 -10.50 7.28 -8.98
CA ILE A 32 -9.17 7.90 -9.06
C ILE A 32 -9.26 9.38 -9.45
N ASP A 33 -10.10 9.73 -10.42
CA ASP A 33 -10.28 11.11 -10.87
C ASP A 33 -10.83 11.98 -9.72
N ARG A 34 -11.78 11.44 -8.95
CA ARG A 34 -12.41 12.12 -7.81
C ARG A 34 -11.47 12.31 -6.62
N LEU A 35 -10.42 11.49 -6.46
CA LEU A 35 -9.45 11.60 -5.35
C LEU A 35 -8.81 12.98 -5.24
N SER A 36 -8.58 13.66 -6.37
CA SER A 36 -8.00 15.01 -6.40
C SER A 36 -8.83 16.06 -5.67
N ASN A 37 -10.12 15.79 -5.44
CA ASN A 37 -11.04 16.68 -4.74
C ASN A 37 -11.28 16.26 -3.28
N ILE A 38 -10.65 15.18 -2.81
CA ILE A 38 -10.86 14.68 -1.45
C ILE A 38 -9.82 15.31 -0.52
N PRO A 39 -10.23 16.18 0.41
CA PRO A 39 -9.31 16.82 1.33
C PRO A 39 -8.74 15.80 2.32
N GLN A 40 -7.52 16.05 2.76
CA GLN A 40 -6.90 15.34 3.89
C GLN A 40 -6.51 16.34 4.97
N SER A 41 -6.39 15.86 6.21
CA SER A 41 -5.92 16.68 7.32
C SER A 41 -4.44 17.02 7.12
N TRP A 42 -4.10 18.32 7.15
CA TRP A 42 -2.71 18.79 7.06
C TRP A 42 -1.79 18.18 8.12
N ASP A 43 -2.32 17.88 9.31
CA ASP A 43 -1.59 17.24 10.40
C ASP A 43 -1.25 15.78 10.12
N TRP A 44 -1.88 15.13 9.13
CA TRP A 44 -1.68 13.72 8.77
C TRP A 44 -1.26 13.48 7.31
N HIS A 45 -1.53 14.43 6.40
CA HIS A 45 -1.09 14.45 5.01
C HIS A 45 -0.77 15.89 4.55
N PRO A 46 0.49 16.42 4.66
CA PRO A 46 0.80 17.76 4.22
C PRO A 46 1.04 17.76 2.69
N GLU A 47 1.07 16.57 2.06
CA GLU A 47 1.28 16.36 0.65
C GLU A 47 0.12 16.86 -0.21
N GLY A 48 -1.07 17.01 0.39
CA GLY A 48 -2.26 17.53 -0.27
C GLY A 48 -3.42 16.53 -0.24
N ASP A 49 -4.12 16.44 -1.36
CA ASP A 49 -5.28 15.56 -1.53
C ASP A 49 -4.93 14.07 -1.56
N VAL A 50 -5.97 13.23 -1.55
CA VAL A 50 -5.81 11.77 -1.54
C VAL A 50 -5.12 11.25 -2.81
N LEU A 51 -5.25 11.90 -3.96
CA LEU A 51 -4.59 11.46 -5.19
C LEU A 51 -3.07 11.63 -5.07
N VAL A 52 -2.62 12.74 -4.50
CA VAL A 52 -1.19 12.97 -4.23
C VAL A 52 -0.64 11.89 -3.29
N HIS A 53 -1.33 11.64 -2.18
CA HIS A 53 -0.97 10.58 -1.23
C HIS A 53 -0.90 9.21 -1.93
N THR A 54 -1.94 8.83 -2.66
CA THR A 54 -2.03 7.55 -3.39
C THR A 54 -0.85 7.35 -4.33
N LYS A 55 -0.46 8.38 -5.10
CA LYS A 55 0.71 8.33 -5.99
C LYS A 55 2.02 8.14 -5.21
N ILE A 56 2.16 8.77 -4.04
CA ILE A 56 3.34 8.60 -3.17
C ILE A 56 3.43 7.16 -2.65
N VAL A 57 2.33 6.62 -2.11
CA VAL A 57 2.26 5.24 -1.60
C VAL A 57 2.54 4.24 -2.72
N PHE A 58 1.93 4.42 -3.89
CA PHE A 58 2.15 3.58 -5.07
C PHE A 58 3.62 3.52 -5.47
N ARG A 59 4.29 4.67 -5.57
CA ARG A 59 5.72 4.75 -5.91
C ARG A 59 6.60 4.04 -4.89
N ARG A 60 6.24 4.07 -3.61
CA ARG A 60 6.96 3.36 -2.55
C ARG A 60 6.72 1.85 -2.66
N ALA A 61 5.49 1.43 -2.91
CA ALA A 61 5.11 0.04 -3.12
C ALA A 61 5.82 -0.60 -4.33
N CYS A 62 5.96 0.13 -5.44
CA CYS A 62 6.68 -0.36 -6.62
C CYS A 62 8.14 -0.75 -6.35
N LYS A 63 8.78 -0.23 -5.30
CA LYS A 63 10.16 -0.60 -4.94
C LYS A 63 10.30 -2.05 -4.47
N PHE A 64 9.21 -2.69 -4.09
CA PHE A 64 9.18 -4.09 -3.68
C PHE A 64 9.10 -5.06 -4.86
N ASN A 65 8.86 -4.57 -6.09
CA ASN A 65 8.59 -5.40 -7.27
C ASN A 65 7.48 -6.44 -7.01
N ASP A 66 6.50 -6.10 -6.17
CA ASP A 66 5.32 -6.93 -5.89
C ASP A 66 4.08 -6.23 -6.50
N PRO A 67 3.45 -6.81 -7.54
CA PRO A 67 2.26 -6.23 -8.16
C PRO A 67 1.08 -6.12 -7.17
N ASP A 68 1.01 -6.99 -6.15
CA ASP A 68 -0.06 -6.95 -5.16
C ASP A 68 0.07 -5.71 -4.26
N LEU A 69 1.29 -5.30 -3.92
CA LEU A 69 1.53 -4.08 -3.14
C LEU A 69 1.23 -2.83 -3.97
N ALA A 70 1.59 -2.82 -5.25
CA ALA A 70 1.28 -1.71 -6.15
C ALA A 70 -0.24 -1.56 -6.36
N LEU A 71 -0.94 -2.67 -6.59
CA LEU A 71 -2.40 -2.67 -6.72
C LEU A 71 -3.07 -2.31 -5.38
N ALA A 72 -2.62 -2.84 -4.25
CA ALA A 72 -3.13 -2.42 -2.94
C ALA A 72 -2.95 -0.91 -2.72
N ALA A 73 -1.84 -0.33 -3.17
CA ALA A 73 -1.61 1.11 -3.06
C ALA A 73 -2.59 1.92 -3.90
N LEU A 74 -2.94 1.44 -5.10
CA LEU A 74 -3.94 2.07 -5.94
C LEU A 74 -5.33 2.07 -5.29
N PHE A 75 -5.68 1.00 -4.56
CA PHE A 75 -7.01 0.81 -4.00
C PHE A 75 -7.20 1.32 -2.57
N HIS A 76 -6.17 1.35 -1.71
CA HIS A 76 -6.33 1.43 -0.25
C HIS A 76 -7.24 2.57 0.23
N ASP A 77 -7.16 3.72 -0.43
CA ASP A 77 -7.87 4.95 -0.04
C ASP A 77 -9.01 5.34 -1.01
N LEU A 78 -9.35 4.51 -2.01
CA LEU A 78 -10.44 4.84 -2.94
C LEU A 78 -11.77 5.06 -2.22
N GLY A 79 -12.04 4.31 -1.15
CA GLY A 79 -13.24 4.46 -0.34
C GLY A 79 -13.42 5.85 0.26
N LYS A 80 -12.35 6.64 0.43
CA LYS A 80 -12.44 8.02 0.93
C LYS A 80 -13.29 8.91 0.03
N VAL A 81 -13.44 8.55 -1.25
CA VAL A 81 -14.32 9.24 -2.20
C VAL A 81 -15.77 9.31 -1.71
N ASP A 82 -16.25 8.23 -1.08
CA ASP A 82 -17.65 8.11 -0.65
C ASP A 82 -17.85 8.33 0.84
N THR A 83 -16.79 8.20 1.64
CA THR A 83 -16.89 8.25 3.10
C THR A 83 -16.32 9.51 3.72
N THR A 84 -15.68 10.40 2.95
CA THR A 84 -15.10 11.64 3.50
C THR A 84 -16.19 12.67 3.81
N GLU A 85 -16.29 13.04 5.07
CA GLU A 85 -17.28 14.01 5.56
C GLU A 85 -16.66 15.01 6.56
N PRO A 86 -17.21 16.23 6.70
CA PRO A 86 -16.80 17.16 7.73
C PRO A 86 -17.02 16.59 9.14
N ASN A 87 -16.01 16.62 9.99
CA ASN A 87 -16.04 15.98 11.32
C ASN A 87 -16.58 16.89 12.45
N GLY A 88 -17.15 18.05 12.11
CA GLY A 88 -17.66 19.04 13.07
C GLY A 88 -16.59 19.80 13.88
N LYS A 89 -15.30 19.49 13.70
CA LYS A 89 -14.15 20.13 14.39
C LYS A 89 -13.28 20.95 13.44
N GLY A 90 -13.83 21.36 12.29
CA GLY A 90 -13.10 22.09 11.25
C GLY A 90 -12.17 21.23 10.39
N GLY A 91 -12.33 19.90 10.41
CA GLY A 91 -11.60 18.97 9.54
C GLY A 91 -12.52 17.94 8.90
N TYR A 92 -11.91 16.90 8.32
CA TYR A 92 -12.61 15.82 7.64
C TYR A 92 -12.27 14.46 8.26
N SER A 93 -13.20 13.52 8.16
CA SER A 93 -13.02 12.11 8.55
C SER A 93 -13.54 11.20 7.44
N ALA A 94 -12.91 10.04 7.27
CA ALA A 94 -13.32 9.03 6.30
C ALA A 94 -13.51 7.69 7.04
N HIS A 95 -14.61 7.58 7.78
CA HIS A 95 -14.91 6.36 8.54
C HIS A 95 -15.23 5.19 7.60
N ASP A 96 -14.66 4.02 7.86
CA ASP A 96 -14.91 2.77 7.12
C ASP A 96 -14.50 2.79 5.63
N HIS A 97 -13.65 3.75 5.22
CA HIS A 97 -13.15 3.83 3.84
C HIS A 97 -12.42 2.55 3.41
N GLU A 98 -11.76 1.84 4.34
CA GLU A 98 -11.09 0.58 4.08
C GLU A 98 -12.04 -0.51 3.57
N THR A 99 -13.29 -0.53 4.05
CA THR A 99 -14.31 -1.50 3.64
C THR A 99 -14.82 -1.20 2.23
N VAL A 100 -15.02 0.09 1.91
CA VAL A 100 -15.40 0.53 0.57
C VAL A 100 -14.28 0.24 -0.43
N SER A 101 -13.03 0.60 -0.10
CA SER A 101 -11.83 0.27 -0.88
C SER A 101 -11.72 -1.23 -1.15
N ALA A 102 -11.87 -2.06 -0.11
CA ALA A 102 -11.80 -3.51 -0.22
C ALA A 102 -12.94 -4.11 -1.07
N SER A 103 -14.11 -3.49 -1.06
CA SER A 103 -15.24 -3.88 -1.91
C SER A 103 -14.97 -3.57 -3.38
N LEU A 104 -14.35 -2.42 -3.68
CA LEU A 104 -13.92 -2.05 -5.04
C LEU A 104 -12.87 -3.04 -5.58
N VAL A 105 -11.98 -3.56 -4.74
CA VAL A 105 -11.04 -4.62 -5.14
C VAL A 105 -11.80 -5.86 -5.64
N LEU A 106 -12.78 -6.35 -4.87
CA LEU A 106 -13.54 -7.54 -5.24
C LEU A 106 -14.40 -7.31 -6.48
N TYR A 107 -14.99 -6.13 -6.61
CA TYR A 107 -15.76 -5.74 -7.79
C TYR A 107 -14.89 -5.76 -9.06
N ASN A 108 -13.64 -5.32 -8.97
CA ASN A 108 -12.70 -5.23 -10.09
C ASN A 108 -11.75 -6.44 -10.19
N ARG A 109 -12.11 -7.59 -9.60
CA ARG A 109 -11.26 -8.78 -9.50
C ARG A 109 -10.65 -9.27 -10.81
N ASN A 110 -11.39 -9.19 -11.92
CA ASN A 110 -10.90 -9.67 -13.22
C ASN A 110 -9.79 -8.78 -13.75
N TRP A 111 -9.96 -7.46 -13.62
CA TRP A 111 -8.94 -6.50 -14.01
C TRP A 111 -7.67 -6.63 -13.16
N ILE A 112 -7.81 -6.83 -11.85
CA ILE A 112 -6.67 -7.08 -10.95
C ILE A 112 -5.88 -8.31 -11.38
N LYS A 113 -6.56 -9.41 -11.74
CA LYS A 113 -5.90 -10.61 -12.29
C LYS A 113 -5.20 -10.34 -13.61
N MET A 114 -5.82 -9.57 -14.51
CA MET A 114 -5.21 -9.18 -15.79
C MET A 114 -3.93 -8.37 -15.59
N MET A 115 -3.89 -7.52 -14.56
CA MET A 115 -2.70 -6.75 -14.17
C MET A 115 -1.66 -7.57 -13.38
N GLY A 116 -1.87 -8.89 -13.23
CA GLY A 116 -0.94 -9.80 -12.55
C GLY A 116 -1.09 -9.89 -11.02
N GLY A 117 -2.14 -9.30 -10.46
CA GLY A 117 -2.39 -9.28 -9.02
C GLY A 117 -3.17 -10.49 -8.49
N ASN A 118 -2.87 -10.87 -7.26
CA ASN A 118 -3.67 -11.74 -6.42
C ASN A 118 -4.78 -10.94 -5.73
N VAL A 119 -6.01 -11.14 -6.19
CA VAL A 119 -7.21 -10.42 -5.70
C VAL A 119 -7.37 -10.51 -4.19
N ASP A 120 -7.21 -11.70 -3.63
CA ASP A 120 -7.44 -11.93 -2.20
C ASP A 120 -6.39 -11.21 -1.36
N LYS A 121 -5.12 -11.19 -1.83
CA LYS A 121 -4.05 -10.45 -1.18
C LYS A 121 -4.28 -8.94 -1.25
N VAL A 122 -4.58 -8.42 -2.43
CA VAL A 122 -4.87 -6.99 -2.63
C VAL A 122 -6.04 -6.56 -1.76
N HIS A 123 -7.11 -7.36 -1.73
CA HIS A 123 -8.30 -7.10 -0.91
C HIS A 123 -7.94 -7.07 0.57
N TRP A 124 -7.22 -8.08 1.03
CA TRP A 124 -6.87 -8.21 2.44
C TRP A 124 -5.95 -7.07 2.90
N ILE A 125 -4.98 -6.66 2.09
CA ILE A 125 -4.11 -5.53 2.41
C ILE A 125 -4.93 -4.23 2.46
N ALA A 126 -5.75 -3.96 1.44
CA ALA A 126 -6.61 -2.77 1.39
C ALA A 126 -7.57 -2.70 2.59
N LEU A 127 -8.18 -3.83 2.98
CA LEU A 127 -9.09 -3.89 4.13
C LEU A 127 -8.39 -3.65 5.48
N ASN A 128 -7.12 -4.02 5.60
CA ASN A 128 -6.41 -4.02 6.88
C ASN A 128 -5.36 -2.90 7.01
N HIS A 129 -5.20 -2.04 6.00
CA HIS A 129 -4.14 -1.02 5.95
C HIS A 129 -4.18 -0.01 7.10
N MET A 130 -5.36 0.28 7.66
CA MET A 130 -5.48 1.08 8.89
C MET A 130 -5.34 0.25 10.15
N ARG A 131 -5.85 -0.99 10.16
CA ARG A 131 -5.85 -1.87 11.35
C ARG A 131 -4.45 -2.13 11.89
N VAL A 132 -3.46 -2.27 11.01
CA VAL A 132 -2.05 -2.49 11.38
C VAL A 132 -1.44 -1.32 12.15
N LYS A 133 -1.93 -0.08 11.92
CA LYS A 133 -1.47 1.12 12.65
C LYS A 133 -1.92 1.15 14.11
N TYR A 134 -2.91 0.32 14.49
CA TYR A 134 -3.47 0.23 15.83
C TYR A 134 -3.18 -1.10 16.52
N LEU A 135 -2.15 -1.84 16.06
CA LEU A 135 -1.80 -3.17 16.60
C LEU A 135 -1.73 -3.18 18.14
N ASP A 136 -1.06 -2.18 18.73
CA ASP A 136 -0.84 -2.09 20.17
C ASP A 136 -2.12 -1.84 20.97
N ASN A 137 -3.10 -1.18 20.36
CA ASN A 137 -4.39 -0.85 20.98
C ASN A 137 -5.50 -1.87 20.68
N MET A 138 -5.23 -2.87 19.83
CA MET A 138 -6.22 -3.86 19.41
C MET A 138 -6.43 -4.95 20.49
N LYS A 139 -7.67 -5.45 20.61
CA LYS A 139 -8.01 -6.61 21.46
C LYS A 139 -7.17 -7.83 21.09
N ALA A 140 -6.75 -8.62 22.08
CA ALA A 140 -5.81 -9.74 21.91
C ALA A 140 -6.19 -10.71 20.77
N ASN A 141 -7.44 -11.18 20.72
CA ASN A 141 -7.89 -12.08 19.66
C ASN A 141 -7.81 -11.45 18.27
N LYS A 142 -8.21 -10.18 18.13
CA LYS A 142 -8.18 -9.45 16.86
C LYS A 142 -6.75 -9.15 16.39
N ARG A 143 -5.85 -8.91 17.35
CA ARG A 143 -4.41 -8.78 17.08
C ARG A 143 -3.84 -10.10 16.57
N LYS A 144 -4.14 -11.21 17.26
CA LYS A 144 -3.71 -12.56 16.86
C LYS A 144 -4.20 -12.91 15.45
N ASP A 145 -5.49 -12.69 15.17
CA ASP A 145 -6.08 -12.93 13.85
C ASP A 145 -5.34 -12.15 12.74
N LEU A 146 -4.91 -10.92 13.02
CA LEU A 146 -4.20 -10.09 12.06
C LEU A 146 -2.74 -10.54 11.87
N VAL A 147 -2.04 -10.83 12.96
CA VAL A 147 -0.60 -11.21 12.98
C VAL A 147 -0.38 -12.58 12.37
N ASP A 148 -1.27 -13.53 12.62
CA ASP A 148 -1.13 -14.92 12.14
C ASP A 148 -1.52 -15.08 10.65
N HIS A 149 -1.99 -14.01 10.01
CA HIS A 149 -2.39 -14.07 8.62
C HIS A 149 -1.18 -14.25 7.69
N VAL A 150 -1.31 -15.10 6.67
CA VAL A 150 -0.23 -15.44 5.73
C VAL A 150 0.38 -14.23 5.00
N TRP A 151 -0.36 -13.12 4.91
CA TRP A 151 0.08 -11.88 4.27
C TRP A 151 0.41 -10.75 5.25
N PHE A 152 0.51 -11.04 6.55
CA PHE A 152 0.83 -10.02 7.56
C PHE A 152 2.15 -9.30 7.26
N SER A 153 3.16 -10.00 6.75
CA SER A 153 4.42 -9.38 6.29
C SER A 153 4.20 -8.30 5.23
N GLN A 154 3.37 -8.56 4.23
CA GLN A 154 3.06 -7.62 3.15
C GLN A 154 2.23 -6.45 3.67
N LEU A 155 1.36 -6.66 4.65
CA LEU A 155 0.63 -5.57 5.30
C LEU A 155 1.58 -4.63 6.06
N ILE A 156 2.62 -5.16 6.70
CA ILE A 156 3.66 -4.35 7.35
C ILE A 156 4.48 -3.58 6.31
N GLU A 157 4.86 -4.21 5.21
CA GLU A 157 5.55 -3.54 4.09
C GLU A 157 4.68 -2.42 3.51
N PHE A 158 3.38 -2.69 3.30
CA PHE A 158 2.41 -1.72 2.84
C PHE A 158 2.27 -0.55 3.81
N SER A 159 2.13 -0.83 5.11
CA SER A 159 2.01 0.21 6.14
C SER A 159 3.19 1.17 6.15
N LYS A 160 4.40 0.69 5.82
CA LYS A 160 5.59 1.54 5.68
C LYS A 160 5.50 2.44 4.46
N CYS A 161 4.95 1.95 3.35
CA CYS A 161 4.69 2.76 2.15
C CYS A 161 3.65 3.86 2.44
N ASP A 162 2.61 3.53 3.19
CA ASP A 162 1.48 4.39 3.53
C ASP A 162 1.79 5.41 4.64
N SER A 163 2.81 5.15 5.47
CA SER A 163 3.23 6.09 6.51
C SER A 163 4.01 7.29 5.94
N ARG A 164 3.87 8.46 6.56
CA ARG A 164 4.68 9.66 6.25
C ARG A 164 6.17 9.48 6.43
N GLU A 165 6.58 8.61 7.34
CA GLU A 165 7.97 8.28 7.59
C GLU A 165 8.53 7.49 6.41
N GLY A 166 8.93 8.20 5.36
CA GLY A 166 9.88 7.66 4.40
C GLY A 166 11.11 7.20 5.18
N VAL A 167 11.26 5.90 5.40
CA VAL A 167 12.43 5.25 6.00
C VAL A 167 13.02 6.06 7.16
N THR A 168 12.32 6.16 8.28
CA THR A 168 12.99 6.40 9.57
C THR A 168 13.48 5.05 10.07
N ALA A 169 14.78 4.98 10.29
CA ALA A 169 15.52 3.77 10.60
C ALA A 169 15.29 3.22 12.03
N ASN A 170 14.13 3.43 12.66
CA ASN A 170 13.91 3.10 14.08
C ASN A 170 12.77 2.10 14.37
N MET A 171 12.21 1.42 13.36
CA MET A 171 11.49 0.14 13.57
C MET A 171 12.22 -1.05 12.92
N VAL A 172 13.55 -0.94 12.82
CA VAL A 172 14.47 -2.03 12.48
C VAL A 172 15.32 -2.36 13.70
N TRP A 173 14.68 -2.78 14.79
CA TRP A 173 15.31 -3.55 15.88
C TRP A 173 14.19 -4.15 16.75
N GLU A 174 13.58 -5.26 16.32
CA GLU A 174 13.66 -6.51 17.10
C GLU A 174 13.42 -7.78 16.26
N ALA A 175 13.73 -7.75 14.96
CA ALA A 175 13.92 -8.95 14.18
C ALA A 175 15.22 -8.81 13.37
N GLY A 176 16.34 -9.13 14.03
CA GLY A 176 17.69 -8.98 13.49
C GLY A 176 17.84 -9.59 12.10
N GLY A 177 18.14 -8.75 11.11
CA GLY A 177 18.41 -9.21 9.75
C GLY A 177 18.89 -8.10 8.84
N ASN A 178 20.21 -8.02 8.63
CA ASN A 178 20.79 -7.21 7.57
C ASN A 178 20.35 -7.79 6.20
N PRO A 179 19.69 -7.02 5.31
CA PRO A 179 19.16 -7.51 4.03
C PRO A 179 20.23 -8.10 3.10
N LEU A 180 21.47 -7.61 3.18
CA LEU A 180 22.60 -8.14 2.38
C LEU A 180 23.02 -9.56 2.85
N ARG A 181 22.75 -9.90 4.11
CA ARG A 181 23.05 -11.22 4.68
C ARG A 181 22.05 -12.29 4.27
N PHE A 182 20.81 -11.91 3.95
CA PHE A 182 19.77 -12.83 3.46
C PHE A 182 20.03 -13.26 2.01
N LEU A 183 20.47 -12.34 1.15
CA LEU A 183 20.81 -12.63 -0.25
C LEU A 183 22.08 -13.50 -0.36
N PHE A 184 23.09 -13.26 0.49
CA PHE A 184 24.32 -14.07 0.51
C PHE A 184 24.10 -15.51 0.99
N ASN A 185 23.19 -15.72 1.96
CA ASN A 185 22.94 -17.06 2.50
C ASN A 185 22.09 -17.92 1.55
N LYS A 186 21.21 -17.33 0.74
CA LYS A 186 20.40 -18.09 -0.23
C LYS A 186 21.21 -18.60 -1.43
N ALA A 187 22.20 -17.82 -1.88
CA ALA A 187 23.14 -18.24 -2.94
C ALA A 187 24.07 -19.39 -2.49
N ARG A 188 24.45 -19.42 -1.21
CA ARG A 188 25.35 -20.45 -0.66
C ARG A 188 24.68 -21.81 -0.48
N THR A 189 23.38 -21.83 -0.17
CA THR A 189 22.58 -23.06 -0.04
C THR A 189 22.26 -23.67 -1.41
N PHE A 190 22.18 -22.87 -2.46
CA PHE A 190 21.93 -23.37 -3.83
C PHE A 190 23.18 -24.02 -4.45
N ILE A 191 24.38 -23.51 -4.15
CA ILE A 191 25.65 -24.07 -4.67
C ILE A 191 26.06 -25.38 -3.95
N LYS A 192 25.64 -25.58 -2.69
CA LYS A 192 25.93 -26.84 -1.95
C LYS A 192 25.04 -28.03 -2.32
N ASN A 193 23.98 -27.82 -3.08
CA ASN A 193 23.06 -28.88 -3.54
C ASN A 193 23.26 -29.21 -5.03
N LEU A 194 24.35 -28.74 -5.63
CA LEU A 194 24.70 -28.94 -7.04
C LEU A 194 26.16 -29.39 -7.24
N ILE A 195 26.82 -29.87 -6.17
CA ILE A 195 28.09 -30.62 -6.21
C ILE A 195 27.93 -31.84 -5.32
#